data_AF-A0A3A8WM84-F1
#
_entry.id   AF-A0A3A8WM84-F1
#
_cell.length_a   1.000
_cell.length_b   1.000
_cell.length_c   1.000
_cell.angle_alpha   90.00
_cell.angle_beta   90.00
_cell.angle_gamma   90.00
#
_symmetry.space_group_name_H-M   'P 1'
#
loop_
_entity.id
_entity.type
_entity.pdbx_description
1 polymer ?
#
loop_
_entity_poly.entity_id
_entity_poly.type
_entity_poly.pdbx_seq_one_letter_code
_entity_poly.pdbx_strand_id
1 'polypeptide(L)'
;MNVSNLTGTHSLFAGNQGMLWKRGLKSTQERLERQEKCNSQVAYWEEKKEQLKETESDSLEGIARKLNTLQEYEDQITAAKEQYNNEQLWHLLDEAREIGEKIAEEAEKLEPKTAEERLEDMAEEALGTDGEKEGVLTEEMEELKELAEELTEEMTEESLESLEEYTEELQEAAAAEPADELDKLQAQAEKGLQQLRQMEKAAEEEKRIYHGFDIRI
;
A
#
# COMPACT_ATOMS: atom_id res chain seq x y z
N MET A 1 -23.39 -43.48 46.30
CA MET A 1 -24.08 -43.25 45.02
C MET A 1 -23.43 -42.02 44.40
N ASN A 2 -22.57 -42.26 43.40
CA ASN A 2 -21.88 -41.23 42.62
C ASN A 2 -22.82 -40.74 41.52
N VAL A 3 -22.98 -39.43 41.40
CA VAL A 3 -23.61 -38.81 40.24
C VAL A 3 -22.51 -38.29 39.32
N SER A 4 -22.32 -39.05 38.26
CA SER A 4 -21.58 -38.74 37.05
C SER A 4 -22.24 -37.59 36.29
N ASN A 5 -21.48 -36.55 35.95
CA ASN A 5 -21.81 -35.66 34.84
C ASN A 5 -20.70 -35.72 33.79
N LEU A 6 -21.06 -36.28 32.64
CA LEU A 6 -20.35 -36.17 31.38
C LEU A 6 -20.42 -34.73 30.87
N THR A 7 -19.28 -34.14 30.50
CA THR A 7 -19.11 -33.33 29.28
C THR A 7 -17.62 -33.23 28.99
N GLY A 8 -17.10 -34.23 28.29
CA GLY A 8 -15.82 -34.13 27.58
C GLY A 8 -16.09 -33.64 26.17
N THR A 9 -16.03 -32.33 25.95
CA THR A 9 -15.94 -31.75 24.61
C THR A 9 -14.47 -31.63 24.25
N HIS A 10 -14.07 -32.38 23.23
CA HIS A 10 -12.78 -32.31 22.58
C HIS A 10 -12.37 -30.87 22.24
N SER A 11 -11.28 -30.37 22.82
CA SER A 11 -10.45 -29.34 22.21
C SER A 11 -9.07 -29.93 21.90
N LEU A 12 -9.05 -30.81 20.91
CA LEU A 12 -7.84 -31.15 20.15
C LEU A 12 -7.63 -30.03 19.11
N PHE A 13 -7.30 -28.82 19.56
CA PHE A 13 -6.72 -27.82 18.66
C PHE A 13 -5.26 -27.63 19.06
N ALA A 14 -4.42 -28.21 18.20
CA ALA A 14 -2.98 -28.16 18.25
C ALA A 14 -2.48 -26.72 18.29
N GLY A 15 -1.47 -26.44 19.11
CA GLY A 15 -0.82 -25.14 19.05
C GLY A 15 0.14 -24.85 20.19
N ASN A 16 1.24 -25.58 20.25
CA ASN A 16 2.50 -25.13 20.88
C ASN A 16 3.05 -23.81 20.27
N GLN A 17 2.24 -23.06 19.50
CA GLN A 17 2.55 -21.73 18.99
C GLN A 17 2.51 -20.68 20.10
N GLY A 18 1.61 -20.80 21.09
CA GLY A 18 1.51 -19.81 22.18
C GLY A 18 2.78 -19.70 23.06
N MET A 19 3.65 -20.71 23.03
CA MET A 19 4.91 -20.75 23.77
C MET A 19 6.12 -20.20 23.00
N LEU A 20 6.06 -20.15 21.66
CA LEU A 20 7.13 -19.63 20.82
C LEU A 20 6.99 -18.13 20.53
N TRP A 21 5.76 -17.60 20.48
CA TRP A 21 5.52 -16.15 20.35
C TRP A 21 5.75 -15.38 21.66
N LYS A 22 5.62 -16.02 22.83
CA LYS A 22 5.86 -15.40 24.15
C LYS A 22 7.34 -15.25 24.51
N ARG A 23 8.27 -15.78 23.72
CA ARG A 23 9.71 -15.75 24.02
C ARG A 23 10.35 -14.51 23.37
N GLY A 24 10.02 -13.32 23.91
CA GLY A 24 10.64 -12.06 23.49
C GLY A 24 9.67 -10.88 23.25
N LEU A 25 8.38 -11.03 23.57
CA LEU A 25 7.43 -9.91 23.52
C LEU A 25 7.74 -8.93 24.66
N LYS A 26 7.74 -7.63 24.35
CA LYS A 26 7.98 -6.56 25.33
C LYS A 26 7.10 -6.67 26.57
N SER A 27 5.84 -7.11 26.41
CA SER A 27 4.90 -7.38 27.51
C SER A 27 5.35 -8.50 28.46
N THR A 28 6.04 -9.52 27.94
CA THR A 28 6.57 -10.60 28.78
C THR A 28 7.79 -10.16 29.59
N GLN A 29 8.61 -9.27 29.03
CA GLN A 29 9.72 -8.64 29.72
C GLN A 29 9.23 -7.64 30.78
N GLU A 30 8.30 -6.75 30.43
CA GLU A 30 7.70 -5.80 31.36
C GLU A 30 6.97 -6.48 32.52
N ARG A 31 6.34 -7.64 32.29
CA ARG A 31 5.75 -8.46 33.37
C ARG A 31 6.80 -9.03 34.31
N LEU A 32 7.92 -9.52 33.78
CA LEU A 32 9.04 -10.02 34.58
C LEU A 32 9.68 -8.90 35.39
N GLU A 33 9.94 -7.74 34.78
CA GLU A 33 10.51 -6.57 35.45
C GLU A 33 9.60 -6.09 36.61
N ARG A 34 8.28 -6.04 36.41
CA ARG A 34 7.32 -5.71 37.48
C ARG A 34 7.32 -6.75 38.60
N GLN A 35 7.43 -8.03 38.24
CA GLN A 35 7.52 -9.10 39.22
C GLN A 35 8.82 -9.02 40.02
N GLU A 36 9.96 -8.79 39.37
CA GLU A 36 11.26 -8.59 40.02
C GLU A 36 11.27 -7.36 40.92
N LYS A 37 10.63 -6.26 40.50
CA LYS A 37 10.47 -5.05 41.31
C LYS A 37 9.65 -5.33 42.58
N CYS A 38 8.53 -6.05 42.45
CA CYS A 38 7.74 -6.47 43.61
C CYS A 38 8.55 -7.39 44.54
N ASN A 39 9.20 -8.41 43.98
CA ASN A 39 9.98 -9.38 44.76
C ASN A 39 11.16 -8.73 45.49
N SER A 40 11.87 -7.78 44.84
CA SER A 40 12.98 -7.07 45.47
C SER A 40 12.52 -6.16 46.61
N GLN A 41 11.37 -5.48 46.47
CA GLN A 41 10.79 -4.69 47.55
C GLN A 41 10.34 -5.57 48.73
N VAL A 42 9.68 -6.70 48.46
CA VAL A 42 9.28 -7.65 49.50
C VAL A 42 10.51 -8.20 50.23
N ALA A 43 11.54 -8.63 49.49
CA ALA A 43 12.76 -9.17 50.07
C ALA A 43 13.48 -8.13 50.97
N TYR A 44 13.54 -6.87 50.55
CA TYR A 44 14.13 -5.80 51.36
C TYR A 44 13.43 -5.62 52.71
N TRP A 45 12.09 -5.58 52.71
CA TRP A 45 11.32 -5.43 53.95
C TRP A 45 11.34 -6.70 54.81
N GLU A 46 11.39 -7.88 54.20
CA GLU A 46 11.58 -9.15 54.90
C GLU A 46 12.94 -9.21 55.60
N GLU A 47 14.01 -8.78 54.95
CA GLU A 47 15.34 -8.68 55.56
C GLU A 47 15.33 -7.69 56.74
N LYS A 48 14.72 -6.52 56.58
CA LYS A 48 14.57 -5.53 57.66
C LYS A 48 13.77 -6.06 58.83
N LYS A 49 12.74 -6.86 58.55
CA LYS A 49 11.92 -7.51 59.57
C LYS A 49 12.71 -8.57 60.34
N GLU A 50 13.54 -9.36 59.66
CA GLU A 50 14.41 -10.34 60.32
C GLU A 50 15.48 -9.66 61.19
N GLN A 51 16.19 -8.65 60.66
CA GLN A 51 17.15 -7.86 61.42
C GLN A 51 16.52 -7.23 62.67
N LEU A 52 15.32 -6.68 62.52
CA LEU A 52 14.60 -6.08 63.63
C LEU A 52 14.24 -7.13 64.69
N LYS A 53 13.81 -8.33 64.28
CA LYS A 53 13.50 -9.44 65.21
C LYS A 53 14.71 -9.87 66.02
N GLU A 54 15.90 -9.95 65.42
CA GLU A 54 17.14 -10.34 66.11
C GLU A 54 17.62 -9.31 67.14
N THR A 55 17.22 -8.04 67.00
CA THR A 55 17.64 -6.97 67.91
C THR A 55 16.91 -7.09 69.26
N GLU A 56 17.62 -7.30 70.36
CA GLU A 56 17.03 -7.36 71.71
C GLU A 56 16.59 -5.97 72.22
N SER A 57 15.64 -5.93 73.15
CA SER A 57 15.13 -4.68 73.74
C SER A 57 14.82 -4.88 75.22
N ASP A 58 15.49 -4.12 76.07
CA ASP A 58 15.45 -4.28 77.54
C ASP A 58 14.35 -3.44 78.22
N SER A 59 13.54 -2.71 77.44
CA SER A 59 12.51 -1.81 77.95
C SER A 59 11.15 -2.06 77.31
N LEU A 60 10.08 -1.87 78.09
CA LEU A 60 8.71 -2.02 77.62
C LEU A 60 8.40 -1.08 76.45
N GLU A 61 8.91 0.16 76.51
CA GLU A 61 8.76 1.15 75.45
C GLU A 61 9.53 0.75 74.18
N GLY A 62 10.73 0.19 74.32
CA GLY A 62 11.50 -0.37 73.20
C GLY A 62 10.77 -1.51 72.50
N ILE A 63 10.16 -2.42 73.27
CA ILE A 63 9.34 -3.52 72.74
C ILE A 63 8.12 -2.97 71.98
N ALA A 64 7.42 -1.97 72.54
CA ALA A 64 6.26 -1.37 71.88
C ALA A 64 6.62 -0.69 70.54
N ARG A 65 7.73 0.06 70.50
CA ARG A 65 8.22 0.66 69.25
C ARG A 65 8.61 -0.41 68.23
N LYS A 66 9.31 -1.45 68.64
CA LYS A 66 9.70 -2.57 67.78
C LYS A 66 8.49 -3.27 67.15
N LEU A 67 7.43 -3.52 67.94
CA LEU A 67 6.19 -4.10 67.43
C LEU A 67 5.50 -3.19 66.42
N ASN A 68 5.43 -1.89 66.69
CA ASN A 68 4.86 -0.92 65.75
C ASN A 68 5.64 -0.89 64.42
N THR A 69 6.98 -0.88 64.48
CA THR A 69 7.82 -0.90 63.28
C THR A 69 7.70 -2.22 62.51
N LEU A 70 7.57 -3.36 63.19
CA LEU A 70 7.31 -4.65 62.53
C LEU A 70 5.99 -4.64 61.76
N GLN A 71 4.95 -4.03 62.34
CA GLN A 71 3.64 -3.92 61.73
C GLN A 71 3.68 -3.00 60.50
N GLU A 72 4.37 -1.86 60.60
CA GLU A 72 4.64 -1.00 59.43
C GLU A 72 5.35 -1.75 58.31
N TYR A 73 6.37 -2.58 58.59
CA TYR A 73 7.03 -3.37 57.55
C TYR A 73 6.09 -4.41 56.91
N GLU A 74 5.18 -5.01 57.68
CA GLU A 74 4.16 -5.91 57.14
C GLU A 74 3.16 -5.18 56.24
N ASP A 75 2.78 -3.96 56.61
CA ASP A 75 1.92 -3.09 55.79
C ASP A 75 2.62 -2.71 54.48
N GLN A 76 3.91 -2.37 54.51
CA GLN A 76 4.71 -2.08 53.30
C GLN A 76 4.84 -3.30 52.38
N ILE A 77 5.03 -4.51 52.93
CA ILE A 77 5.05 -5.77 52.15
C ILE A 77 3.69 -6.00 51.49
N THR A 78 2.60 -5.76 52.23
CA THR A 78 1.23 -5.94 51.73
C THR A 78 0.93 -4.93 50.63
N ALA A 79 1.28 -3.66 50.83
CA ALA A 79 1.13 -2.61 49.83
C ALA A 79 1.90 -2.91 48.54
N ALA A 80 3.13 -3.42 48.62
CA ALA A 80 3.92 -3.82 47.44
C ALA A 80 3.24 -4.94 46.64
N LYS A 81 2.67 -5.95 47.34
CA LYS A 81 1.93 -7.06 46.71
C LYS A 81 0.61 -6.57 46.10
N GLU A 82 -0.11 -5.69 46.78
CA GLU A 82 -1.33 -5.08 46.27
C GLU A 82 -1.09 -4.22 45.03
N GLN A 83 -0.02 -3.43 45.02
CA GLN A 83 0.40 -2.66 43.85
C GLN A 83 0.67 -3.56 42.65
N TYR A 84 1.43 -4.65 42.85
CA TYR A 84 1.65 -5.63 41.78
C TYR A 84 0.34 -6.24 41.27
N ASN A 85 -0.57 -6.64 42.17
CA ASN A 85 -1.86 -7.19 41.79
C ASN A 85 -2.72 -6.18 41.00
N ASN A 86 -2.75 -4.94 41.44
CA ASN A 86 -3.45 -3.86 40.75
C ASN A 86 -2.86 -3.62 39.36
N GLU A 87 -1.54 -3.57 39.23
CA GLU A 87 -0.89 -3.47 37.93
C GLU A 87 -1.25 -4.66 37.03
N GLN A 88 -1.25 -5.91 37.52
CA GLN A 88 -1.70 -7.05 36.72
C GLN A 88 -3.15 -6.91 36.25
N LEU A 89 -4.04 -6.39 37.11
CA LEU A 89 -5.44 -6.15 36.75
C LEU A 89 -5.58 -5.11 35.64
N TRP A 90 -4.84 -3.99 35.70
CA TRP A 90 -4.87 -2.95 34.67
C TRP A 90 -4.45 -3.48 33.30
N HIS A 91 -3.38 -4.28 33.25
CA HIS A 91 -2.96 -4.88 31.99
C HIS A 91 -3.99 -5.87 31.42
N LEU A 92 -4.61 -6.69 32.27
CA LEU A 92 -5.67 -7.60 31.83
C LEU A 92 -6.89 -6.83 31.31
N LEU A 93 -7.24 -5.71 31.96
CA LEU A 93 -8.33 -4.82 31.53
C LEU A 93 -8.05 -4.19 30.16
N ASP A 94 -6.82 -3.75 29.92
CA ASP A 94 -6.44 -3.18 28.62
C ASP A 94 -6.45 -4.24 27.52
N GLU A 95 -5.95 -5.45 27.78
CA GLU A 95 -6.04 -6.58 26.84
C GLU A 95 -7.50 -6.94 26.54
N ALA A 96 -8.35 -7.00 27.57
CA ALA A 96 -9.77 -7.30 27.39
C ALA A 96 -10.51 -6.20 26.61
N ARG A 97 -10.14 -4.93 26.81
CA ARG A 97 -10.68 -3.80 26.05
C ARG A 97 -10.30 -3.92 24.58
N GLU A 98 -9.03 -4.14 24.27
CA GLU A 98 -8.54 -4.27 22.88
C GLU A 98 -9.23 -5.43 22.15
N ILE A 99 -9.43 -6.56 22.84
CA ILE A 99 -10.18 -7.70 22.28
C ILE A 99 -11.65 -7.32 22.06
N GLY A 100 -12.27 -6.61 23.01
CA GLY A 100 -13.65 -6.13 22.88
C GLY A 100 -13.84 -5.17 21.71
N GLU A 101 -12.89 -4.25 21.50
CA GLU A 101 -12.87 -3.32 20.37
C GLU A 101 -12.79 -4.06 19.03
N LYS A 102 -11.86 -5.02 18.90
CA LYS A 102 -11.75 -5.85 17.68
C LYS A 102 -13.03 -6.63 17.38
N ILE A 103 -13.66 -7.20 18.41
CA ILE A 103 -14.93 -7.92 18.25
C ILE A 103 -16.04 -6.95 17.83
N ALA A 104 -16.07 -5.73 18.36
CA ALA A 104 -17.05 -4.72 17.97
C ALA A 104 -16.87 -4.27 16.52
N GLU A 105 -15.63 -4.02 16.08
CA GLU A 105 -15.31 -3.69 14.68
C GLU A 105 -15.67 -4.84 13.72
N GLU A 106 -15.39 -6.08 14.10
CA GLU A 106 -15.79 -7.25 13.32
C GLU A 106 -17.32 -7.42 13.29
N ALA A 107 -18.01 -7.12 14.39
CA ALA A 107 -19.46 -7.15 14.44
C ALA A 107 -20.11 -6.06 13.56
N GLU A 108 -19.53 -4.86 13.52
CA GLU A 108 -19.96 -3.77 12.63
C GLU A 108 -19.80 -4.16 11.15
N LYS A 109 -18.68 -4.78 10.79
CA LYS A 109 -18.48 -5.33 9.42
C LYS A 109 -19.47 -6.44 9.06
N LEU A 110 -20.02 -7.13 10.05
CA LEU A 110 -21.01 -8.18 9.89
C LEU A 110 -22.45 -7.65 9.91
N GLU A 111 -22.66 -6.35 10.17
CA GLU A 111 -23.97 -5.75 10.08
C GLU A 111 -24.51 -5.83 8.64
N PRO A 112 -25.82 -6.03 8.47
CA PRO A 112 -26.42 -6.11 7.15
C PRO A 112 -26.26 -4.77 6.42
N LYS A 113 -25.53 -4.79 5.29
CA LYS A 113 -25.26 -3.61 4.45
C LYS A 113 -26.50 -2.74 4.22
N THR A 114 -26.32 -1.44 4.41
CA THR A 114 -27.36 -0.44 4.18
C THR A 114 -27.68 -0.30 2.69
N ALA A 115 -28.82 0.30 2.33
CA ALA A 115 -29.21 0.45 0.93
C ALA A 115 -28.26 1.36 0.13
N GLU A 116 -27.54 2.25 0.82
CA GLU A 116 -26.58 3.19 0.25
C GLU A 116 -25.24 2.50 -0.02
N GLU A 117 -24.70 1.73 0.94
CA GLU A 117 -23.48 0.93 0.77
C GLU A 117 -23.63 -0.14 -0.33
N ARG A 118 -24.81 -0.74 -0.49
CA ARG A 118 -25.06 -1.68 -1.61
C ARG A 118 -25.08 -0.98 -2.97
N LEU A 119 -25.46 0.29 -3.00
CA LEU A 119 -25.48 1.08 -4.23
C LEU A 119 -24.06 1.54 -4.57
N GLU A 120 -23.27 1.87 -3.55
CA GLU A 120 -21.85 2.17 -3.65
C GLU A 120 -21.06 0.94 -4.10
N ASP A 121 -21.27 -0.24 -3.51
CA ASP A 121 -20.67 -1.51 -3.99
C ASP A 121 -21.00 -1.77 -5.46
N MET A 122 -22.25 -1.56 -5.90
CA MET A 122 -22.64 -1.72 -7.30
C MET A 122 -21.97 -0.70 -8.22
N ALA A 123 -21.75 0.52 -7.72
CA ALA A 123 -21.04 1.55 -8.46
C ALA A 123 -19.55 1.24 -8.55
N GLU A 124 -18.95 0.71 -7.48
CA GLU A 124 -17.53 0.35 -7.37
C GLU A 124 -17.21 -0.91 -8.19
N GLU A 125 -18.08 -1.93 -8.17
CA GLU A 125 -18.02 -3.11 -9.04
C GLU A 125 -18.16 -2.73 -10.53
N ALA A 126 -19.00 -1.74 -10.83
CA ALA A 126 -19.16 -1.22 -12.19
C ALA A 126 -17.98 -0.32 -12.64
N LEU A 127 -17.33 0.37 -11.70
CA LEU A 127 -16.14 1.20 -11.95
C LEU A 127 -14.86 0.34 -12.03
N GLY A 128 -14.88 -0.87 -11.46
CA GLY A 128 -13.77 -1.83 -11.54
C GLY A 128 -12.60 -1.53 -10.60
N THR A 129 -12.78 -0.68 -9.59
CA THR A 129 -11.75 -0.25 -8.61
C THR A 129 -11.60 -1.23 -7.44
N ASP A 130 -11.89 -2.52 -7.67
CA ASP A 130 -11.49 -3.57 -6.73
C ASP A 130 -9.96 -3.62 -6.79
N GLY A 131 -9.30 -3.12 -5.74
CA GLY A 131 -7.89 -2.69 -5.68
C GLY A 131 -6.82 -3.76 -5.95
N GLU A 132 -7.18 -4.90 -6.53
CA GLU A 132 -6.27 -5.93 -7.02
C GLU A 132 -5.96 -5.80 -8.53
N LYS A 133 -6.77 -5.08 -9.31
CA LYS A 133 -6.59 -4.96 -10.78
C LYS A 133 -6.12 -3.60 -11.28
N GLU A 134 -6.23 -2.57 -10.46
CA GLU A 134 -5.78 -1.21 -10.80
C GLU A 134 -4.24 -1.09 -10.84
N GLY A 135 -3.50 -1.95 -10.14
CA GLY A 135 -2.03 -1.97 -10.26
C GLY A 135 -1.55 -2.55 -11.60
N VAL A 136 -2.06 -3.73 -11.98
CA VAL A 136 -1.51 -4.51 -13.09
C VAL A 136 -1.76 -3.87 -14.46
N LEU A 137 -2.97 -3.37 -14.72
CA LEU A 137 -3.27 -2.73 -16.01
C LEU A 137 -2.55 -1.38 -16.16
N THR A 138 -2.34 -0.66 -15.06
CA THR A 138 -1.65 0.64 -15.08
C THR A 138 -0.15 0.45 -15.25
N GLU A 139 0.43 -0.55 -14.58
CA GLU A 139 1.82 -0.99 -14.81
C GLU A 139 2.03 -1.46 -16.26
N GLU A 140 1.14 -2.30 -16.80
CA GLU A 140 1.23 -2.75 -18.21
C GLU A 140 1.08 -1.59 -19.21
N MET A 141 0.26 -0.57 -18.91
CA MET A 141 0.13 0.62 -19.76
C MET A 141 1.34 1.56 -19.65
N GLU A 142 1.96 1.67 -18.48
CA GLU A 142 3.22 2.41 -18.31
C GLU A 142 4.36 1.70 -19.05
N GLU A 143 4.51 0.38 -18.92
CA GLU A 143 5.51 -0.40 -19.67
C GLU A 143 5.31 -0.30 -21.18
N LEU A 144 4.06 -0.35 -21.66
CA LEU A 144 3.76 -0.22 -23.08
C LEU A 144 4.03 1.20 -23.62
N LYS A 145 3.91 2.21 -22.75
CA LYS A 145 4.27 3.58 -23.08
C LYS A 145 5.78 3.79 -23.10
N GLU A 146 6.53 3.22 -22.16
CA GLU A 146 7.99 3.23 -22.17
C GLU A 146 8.53 2.51 -23.42
N LEU A 147 7.99 1.34 -23.77
CA LEU A 147 8.36 0.63 -25.00
C LEU A 147 8.02 1.42 -26.27
N ALA A 148 6.90 2.15 -26.28
CA ALA A 148 6.52 2.99 -27.40
C ALA A 148 7.45 4.21 -27.53
N GLU A 149 7.85 4.83 -26.40
CA GLU A 149 8.80 5.94 -26.36
C GLU A 149 10.19 5.46 -26.85
N GLU A 150 10.69 4.32 -26.36
CA GLU A 150 11.97 3.73 -26.79
C GLU A 150 11.97 3.39 -28.29
N LEU A 151 10.89 2.76 -28.80
CA LEU A 151 10.77 2.46 -30.22
C LEU A 151 10.70 3.74 -31.08
N THR A 152 10.03 4.78 -30.60
CA THR A 152 10.00 6.07 -31.31
C THR A 152 11.35 6.77 -31.28
N GLU A 153 12.08 6.74 -30.16
CA GLU A 153 13.42 7.29 -30.08
C GLU A 153 14.38 6.55 -31.02
N GLU A 154 14.39 5.22 -31.01
CA GLU A 154 15.22 4.40 -31.90
C GLU A 154 14.90 4.65 -33.39
N MET A 155 13.62 4.70 -33.76
CA MET A 155 13.22 5.04 -35.13
C MET A 155 13.62 6.47 -35.53
N THR A 156 13.60 7.43 -34.59
CA THR A 156 14.01 8.81 -34.87
C THR A 156 15.51 8.95 -34.97
N GLU A 157 16.28 8.22 -34.16
CA GLU A 157 17.75 8.17 -34.25
C GLU A 157 18.18 7.50 -35.56
N GLU A 158 17.59 6.36 -35.94
CA GLU A 158 17.87 5.69 -37.22
C GLU A 158 17.46 6.57 -38.42
N SER A 159 16.36 7.31 -38.30
CA SER A 159 15.94 8.29 -39.32
C SER A 159 16.88 9.50 -39.39
N LEU A 160 17.47 9.92 -38.28
CA LEU A 160 18.45 11.02 -38.24
C LEU A 160 19.80 10.56 -38.79
N GLU A 161 20.29 9.38 -38.42
CA GLU A 161 21.53 8.81 -38.95
C GLU A 161 21.42 8.56 -40.46
N SER A 162 20.30 8.00 -40.93
CA SER A 162 20.07 7.82 -42.38
C SER A 162 19.93 9.15 -43.13
N LEU A 163 19.36 10.18 -42.50
CA LEU A 163 19.32 11.52 -43.08
C LEU A 163 20.70 12.16 -43.11
N GLU A 164 21.53 11.96 -42.09
CA GLU A 164 22.92 12.41 -42.04
C GLU A 164 23.75 11.73 -43.13
N GLU A 165 23.68 10.41 -43.29
CA GLU A 165 24.31 9.67 -44.40
C GLU A 165 23.82 10.19 -45.77
N TYR A 166 22.50 10.39 -45.93
CA TYR A 166 21.95 10.93 -47.18
C TYR A 166 22.43 12.37 -47.46
N THR A 167 22.64 13.17 -46.41
CA THR A 167 23.17 14.53 -46.56
C THR A 167 24.67 14.54 -46.85
N GLU A 168 25.45 13.59 -46.31
CA GLU A 168 26.86 13.42 -46.65
C GLU A 168 27.02 12.93 -48.10
N GLU A 169 26.22 11.94 -48.54
CA GLU A 169 26.18 11.49 -49.94
C GLU A 169 25.74 12.61 -50.90
N LEU A 170 24.76 13.43 -50.50
CA LEU A 170 24.33 14.60 -51.28
C LEU A 170 25.39 15.70 -51.33
N GLN A 171 26.15 15.93 -50.27
CA GLN A 171 27.25 16.91 -50.28
C GLN A 171 28.43 16.43 -51.14
N GLU A 172 28.69 15.12 -51.17
CA GLU A 172 29.69 14.51 -52.05
C GLU A 172 29.23 14.54 -53.52
N ALA A 173 27.93 14.30 -53.78
CA ALA A 173 27.34 14.40 -55.12
C ALA A 173 27.20 15.85 -55.64
N ALA A 174 26.89 16.81 -54.77
CA ALA A 174 26.77 18.24 -55.13
C ALA A 174 28.11 18.89 -55.48
N ALA A 175 29.25 18.26 -55.16
CA ALA A 175 30.57 18.64 -55.69
C ALA A 175 30.74 18.35 -57.19
N ALA A 176 29.77 17.67 -57.83
CA ALA A 176 29.73 17.38 -59.26
C ALA A 176 28.37 17.75 -59.88
N GLU A 177 28.12 19.05 -60.13
CA GLU A 177 26.93 19.46 -60.89
C GLU A 177 26.94 18.95 -62.35
N PRO A 178 25.75 18.81 -62.97
CA PRO A 178 25.52 19.66 -64.14
C PRO A 178 24.08 20.18 -64.33
N ALA A 179 23.99 21.43 -64.75
CA ALA A 179 22.82 22.22 -65.13
C ALA A 179 21.92 21.67 -66.27
N ASP A 180 22.14 20.45 -66.78
CA ASP A 180 21.46 19.90 -67.97
C ASP A 180 20.10 19.23 -67.69
N GLU A 181 19.78 18.94 -66.42
CA GLU A 181 18.51 18.30 -66.05
C GLU A 181 17.37 19.31 -65.82
N LEU A 182 17.71 20.54 -65.41
CA LEU A 182 16.72 21.59 -65.14
C LEU A 182 16.01 22.06 -66.43
N ASP A 183 16.75 22.19 -67.53
CA ASP A 183 16.20 22.62 -68.82
C ASP A 183 15.22 21.59 -69.42
N LYS A 184 15.46 20.29 -69.18
CA LYS A 184 14.59 19.21 -69.67
C LYS A 184 13.26 19.15 -68.91
N LEU A 185 13.28 19.41 -67.61
CA LEU A 185 12.09 19.49 -66.76
C LEU A 185 11.21 20.69 -67.13
N GLN A 186 11.82 21.86 -67.39
CA GLN A 186 11.08 23.03 -67.84
C GLN A 186 10.41 22.80 -69.21
N ALA A 187 11.11 22.17 -70.16
CA ALA A 187 10.53 21.84 -71.46
C ALA A 187 9.37 20.82 -71.37
N GLN A 188 9.38 19.92 -70.39
CA GLN A 188 8.24 19.01 -70.14
C GLN A 188 7.05 19.72 -69.52
N ALA A 189 7.29 20.63 -68.56
CA ALA A 189 6.22 21.41 -67.93
C ALA A 189 5.48 22.31 -68.93
N GLU A 190 6.20 22.97 -69.86
CA GLU A 190 5.57 23.80 -70.91
C GLU A 190 4.70 22.98 -71.87
N LYS A 191 5.13 21.77 -72.24
CA LYS A 191 4.34 20.87 -73.09
C LYS A 191 3.05 20.42 -72.41
N GLY A 192 3.10 20.11 -71.12
CA GLY A 192 1.90 19.77 -70.33
C GLY A 192 0.89 20.92 -70.29
N LEU A 193 1.38 22.15 -70.11
CA LEU A 193 0.51 23.34 -70.08
C LEU A 193 -0.16 23.63 -71.43
N GLN A 194 0.53 23.37 -72.54
CA GLN A 194 -0.04 23.52 -73.88
C GLN A 194 -1.15 22.50 -74.15
N GLN A 195 -1.00 21.25 -73.70
CA GLN A 195 -2.03 20.22 -73.85
C GLN A 195 -3.30 20.56 -73.06
N LEU A 196 -3.17 21.07 -71.82
CA LEU A 196 -4.32 21.51 -71.03
C LEU A 196 -5.10 22.64 -71.70
N ARG A 197 -4.41 23.65 -72.27
CA ARG A 197 -5.08 24.72 -73.03
C ARG A 197 -5.81 24.22 -74.27
N GLN A 198 -5.30 23.17 -74.93
CA GLN A 198 -5.98 22.57 -76.07
C GLN A 198 -7.24 21.80 -75.64
N MET A 199 -7.18 21.08 -74.51
CA MET A 199 -8.36 20.41 -73.95
C MET A 199 -9.42 21.40 -73.47
N GLU A 200 -9.03 22.52 -72.86
CA GLU A 200 -9.97 23.54 -72.41
C GLU A 200 -10.73 24.17 -73.59
N LYS A 201 -10.03 24.50 -74.69
CA LYS A 201 -10.67 24.98 -75.92
C LYS A 201 -11.60 23.94 -76.55
N ALA A 202 -11.20 22.67 -76.58
CA ALA A 202 -12.03 21.59 -77.10
C ALA A 202 -13.30 21.40 -76.26
N ALA A 203 -13.20 21.47 -74.92
CA ALA A 203 -14.35 21.41 -74.02
C ALA A 203 -15.28 22.62 -74.17
N GLU A 204 -14.72 23.81 -74.46
CA GLU A 204 -15.50 25.02 -74.70
C GLU A 204 -16.25 24.97 -76.04
N GLU A 205 -15.63 24.41 -77.08
CA GLU A 205 -16.28 24.12 -78.37
C GLU A 205 -17.40 23.08 -78.22
N GLU A 206 -17.17 22.03 -77.44
CA GLU A 206 -18.18 21.00 -77.17
C GLU A 206 -19.41 21.57 -76.45
N LYS A 207 -19.21 22.49 -75.48
CA LYS A 207 -20.28 23.25 -74.84
C LYS A 207 -21.06 24.16 -75.81
N ARG A 208 -20.41 24.70 -76.84
CA ARG A 208 -21.11 25.50 -77.86
C ARG A 208 -21.95 24.64 -78.81
N ILE A 209 -21.54 23.40 -79.05
CA ILE A 209 -22.23 22.47 -79.95
C ILE A 209 -23.46 21.86 -79.27
N TYR A 210 -23.44 21.68 -77.94
CA TYR A 210 -24.57 21.12 -77.19
C TYR A 210 -25.52 22.20 -76.67
N HIS A 211 -26.51 22.61 -77.48
CA HIS A 211 -27.66 23.40 -77.00
C HIS A 211 -28.71 22.44 -76.43
N GLY A 212 -28.99 22.54 -75.13
CA GLY A 212 -29.99 21.71 -74.46
C GLY A 212 -31.37 21.81 -75.12
N PHE A 213 -31.95 20.66 -75.43
CA PHE A 213 -33.31 20.51 -75.93
C PHE A 213 -34.30 21.01 -74.87
N ASP A 214 -34.93 22.16 -75.11
CA ASP A 214 -35.91 22.79 -74.21
C ASP A 214 -37.23 21.98 -74.24
N ILE A 215 -37.44 21.09 -73.27
CA ILE A 215 -38.71 20.36 -73.11
C ILE A 215 -39.61 21.16 -72.17
N ARG A 216 -40.46 22.01 -72.75
CA ARG A 216 -41.64 22.55 -72.07
C ARG A 216 -42.84 21.67 -72.38
N ILE A 217 -43.44 21.13 -71.32
CA ILE A 217 -44.71 20.36 -71.30
C ILE A 217 -45.86 21.23 -71.75
#